data_AF-A0A7W9Q221-F1
#
_entry.id   AF-A0A7W9Q221-F1
#
_cell.length_a   1.000
_cell.length_b   1.000
_cell.length_c   1.000
_cell.angle_alpha   90.00
_cell.angle_beta   90.00
_cell.angle_gamma   90.00
#
_symmetry.space_group_name_H-M   'P 1'
#
loop_
_entity.id
_entity.type
_entity.pdbx_description
1 polymer ?
#
loop_
_entity_poly.entity_id
_entity_poly.type
_entity_poly.pdbx_seq_one_letter_code
_entity_poly.pdbx_strand_id
1 'polypeptide(L)'
;MSDAFTVLWTQDTCRALRRAGRVGERPPVAFSGVHTSLPAWSCARAGDEVYALHVNRCEVFVVSRMRVIDMERADCCGTAPATWQAPSFPGHGDWSMLGAGGCGASAVHVDATPVRFDTRIPGDLLATLTWRNRRGRTRNLKYVVDGRLEHSVSLQGFYRLAPDSADALARLAESAP
;
A
#
# COMPACT_ATOMS: atom_id res chain seq x y z
N MET A 1 -8.83 -8.37 -16.64
CA MET A 1 -8.96 -7.02 -16.08
C MET A 1 -8.21 -7.02 -14.78
N SER A 2 -7.24 -6.13 -14.60
CA SER A 2 -6.54 -5.96 -13.32
C SER A 2 -7.47 -5.30 -12.30
N ASP A 3 -7.35 -5.72 -11.06
CA ASP A 3 -7.98 -5.05 -9.92
C ASP A 3 -7.05 -3.97 -9.38
N ALA A 4 -7.63 -3.02 -8.65
CA ALA A 4 -6.89 -2.02 -7.89
C ALA A 4 -7.22 -2.13 -6.40
N PHE A 5 -6.21 -1.99 -5.56
CA PHE A 5 -6.33 -2.12 -4.11
C PHE A 5 -5.71 -0.92 -3.39
N THR A 6 -6.09 -0.73 -2.13
CA THR A 6 -5.45 0.21 -1.22
C THR A 6 -4.86 -0.54 -0.04
N VAL A 7 -3.70 -0.08 0.43
CA VAL A 7 -3.08 -0.50 1.69
C VAL A 7 -2.69 0.74 2.49
N LEU A 8 -2.95 0.74 3.79
CA LEU A 8 -2.48 1.82 4.66
C LEU A 8 -1.02 1.58 5.05
N TRP A 9 -0.13 2.48 4.63
CA TRP A 9 1.18 2.61 5.26
C TRP A 9 1.04 3.50 6.49
N THR A 10 1.23 2.88 7.64
CA THR A 10 1.03 3.52 8.95
C THR A 10 1.95 4.72 9.13
N GLN A 11 1.62 5.57 10.11
CA GLN A 11 2.47 6.70 10.49
C GLN A 11 3.91 6.27 10.77
N ASP A 12 4.10 5.11 11.40
CA ASP A 12 5.43 4.59 11.75
C ASP A 12 6.20 4.10 10.52
N THR A 13 5.54 3.38 9.61
CA THR A 13 6.11 3.01 8.30
C THR A 13 6.58 4.24 7.53
N CYS A 14 5.72 5.25 7.41
CA CYS A 14 6.04 6.48 6.68
C CYS A 14 7.14 7.30 7.37
N ARG A 15 7.17 7.35 8.71
CA ARG A 15 8.28 7.95 9.46
C ARG A 15 9.59 7.21 9.26
N ALA A 16 9.56 5.88 9.17
CA ALA A 16 10.75 5.07 8.90
C ALA A 16 11.28 5.31 7.48
N LEU A 17 10.39 5.35 6.47
CA LEU A 17 10.75 5.68 5.09
C LEU A 17 11.45 7.05 4.98
N ARG A 18 10.90 8.09 5.64
CA ARG A 18 11.54 9.41 5.67
C ARG A 18 12.91 9.38 6.35
N ARG A 19 13.02 8.73 7.52
CA ARG A 19 14.29 8.63 8.26
C ARG A 19 15.36 7.87 7.48
N ALA A 20 14.97 6.87 6.71
CA ALA A 20 15.86 6.09 5.87
C ALA A 20 16.18 6.75 4.51
N GLY A 21 15.69 7.98 4.25
CA GLY A 21 15.99 8.70 3.01
C GLY A 21 15.26 8.19 1.76
N ARG A 22 14.21 7.37 1.91
CA ARG A 22 13.54 6.70 0.78
C ARG A 22 12.61 7.59 -0.05
N VAL A 23 12.47 8.87 0.29
CA VAL A 23 11.64 9.81 -0.49
C VAL A 23 12.27 9.99 -1.87
N GLY A 24 11.49 9.84 -2.93
CA GLY A 24 11.98 9.86 -4.31
C GLY A 24 12.52 8.52 -4.82
N GLU A 25 12.71 7.53 -3.95
CA GLU A 25 13.09 6.18 -4.35
C GLU A 25 11.86 5.32 -4.66
N ARG A 26 12.04 4.31 -5.53
CA ARG A 26 10.99 3.37 -5.93
C ARG A 26 11.16 2.07 -5.15
N PRO A 27 10.17 1.64 -4.34
CA PRO A 27 10.23 0.37 -3.67
C PRO A 27 10.17 -0.76 -4.71
N PRO A 28 11.15 -1.67 -4.76
CA PRO A 28 11.09 -2.84 -5.64
C PRO A 28 10.18 -3.95 -5.08
N VAL A 29 9.82 -3.82 -3.80
CA VAL A 29 9.10 -4.83 -3.02
C VAL A 29 8.16 -4.16 -2.02
N ALA A 30 7.02 -4.80 -1.81
CA ALA A 30 6.15 -4.59 -0.66
C ALA A 30 6.00 -5.92 0.10
N PHE A 31 5.37 -5.89 1.27
CA PHE A 31 5.16 -7.10 2.05
C PHE A 31 3.68 -7.31 2.38
N SER A 32 3.25 -8.55 2.20
CA SER A 32 1.97 -9.07 2.69
C SER A 32 2.22 -9.81 4.01
N GLY A 33 1.25 -9.88 4.90
CA GLY A 33 1.38 -10.58 6.17
C GLY A 33 0.04 -11.10 6.70
N VAL A 34 -0.05 -11.38 8.00
CA VAL A 34 -1.25 -11.96 8.62
C VAL A 34 -2.00 -11.02 9.58
N HIS A 35 -1.49 -9.80 9.79
CA HIS A 35 -2.05 -8.84 10.74
C HIS A 35 -2.68 -7.64 10.04
N THR A 36 -3.56 -6.89 10.71
CA THR A 36 -4.20 -5.71 10.10
C THR A 36 -3.22 -4.58 9.76
N SER A 37 -2.10 -4.49 10.49
CA SER A 37 -1.00 -3.55 10.22
C SER A 37 -0.09 -3.99 9.07
N LEU A 38 -0.13 -5.28 8.70
CA LEU A 38 0.57 -5.86 7.55
C LEU A 38 -0.38 -6.86 6.88
N PRO A 39 -1.41 -6.35 6.18
CA PRO A 39 -2.54 -7.17 5.76
C PRO A 39 -2.14 -8.18 4.69
N ALA A 40 -2.90 -9.27 4.61
CA ALA A 40 -2.71 -10.28 3.57
C ALA A 40 -3.13 -9.73 2.21
N TRP A 41 -2.25 -9.82 1.21
CA TRP A 41 -2.56 -9.46 -0.19
C TRP A 41 -3.19 -10.65 -0.94
N SER A 42 -3.83 -11.58 -0.23
CA SER A 42 -4.39 -12.85 -0.73
C SER A 42 -5.29 -12.78 -1.97
N CYS A 43 -5.80 -11.60 -2.33
CA CYS A 43 -6.68 -11.39 -3.48
C CYS A 43 -6.01 -10.62 -4.63
N ALA A 44 -4.76 -10.21 -4.47
CA ALA A 44 -3.96 -9.59 -5.50
C ALA A 44 -3.35 -10.64 -6.43
N ARG A 45 -3.00 -10.22 -7.63
CA ARG A 45 -2.33 -11.02 -8.67
C ARG A 45 -1.36 -10.13 -9.44
N ALA A 46 -0.44 -10.76 -10.16
CA ALA A 46 0.39 -10.06 -11.13
C ALA A 46 -0.48 -9.22 -12.09
N GLY A 47 -0.10 -7.95 -12.28
CA GLY A 47 -0.82 -6.96 -13.05
C GLY A 47 -1.81 -6.10 -12.27
N ASP A 48 -2.15 -6.45 -11.03
CA ASP A 48 -3.00 -5.61 -10.17
C ASP A 48 -2.25 -4.36 -9.69
N GLU A 49 -3.00 -3.29 -9.43
CA GLU A 49 -2.47 -2.04 -8.90
C GLU A 49 -2.74 -1.94 -7.39
N VAL A 50 -1.79 -1.38 -6.65
CA VAL A 50 -1.91 -1.14 -5.20
C VAL A 50 -1.48 0.29 -4.89
N TYR A 51 -2.37 1.03 -4.24
CA TYR A 51 -2.13 2.38 -3.76
C TYR A 51 -1.77 2.33 -2.27
N ALA A 52 -0.52 2.64 -1.95
CA ALA A 52 -0.10 2.86 -0.58
C ALA A 52 -0.63 4.22 -0.11
N LEU A 53 -1.55 4.19 0.85
CA LEU A 53 -2.16 5.38 1.43
C LEU A 53 -1.49 5.73 2.75
N HIS A 54 -1.48 7.02 3.07
CA HIS A 54 -1.03 7.54 4.36
C HIS A 54 -2.02 8.55 4.89
N VAL A 55 -2.27 8.52 6.20
CA VAL A 55 -3.14 9.48 6.87
C VAL A 55 -2.28 10.33 7.80
N ASN A 56 -2.29 11.64 7.60
CA ASN A 56 -1.58 12.60 8.44
C ASN A 56 -2.48 13.81 8.68
N ARG A 57 -2.69 14.19 9.94
CA ARG A 57 -3.54 15.33 10.35
C ARG A 57 -4.93 15.32 9.66
N CYS A 58 -5.57 14.15 9.63
CA CYS A 58 -6.87 13.89 9.00
C CYS A 58 -6.91 14.09 7.47
N GLU A 59 -5.77 14.23 6.81
CA GLU A 59 -5.65 14.25 5.35
C GLU A 59 -5.09 12.92 4.87
N VAL A 60 -5.54 12.49 3.68
CA VAL A 60 -5.12 11.22 3.07
C VAL A 60 -4.23 11.51 1.87
N PHE A 61 -3.12 10.79 1.78
CA PHE A 61 -2.12 10.95 0.74
C PHE A 61 -1.90 9.61 0.03
N VAL A 62 -1.65 9.66 -1.28
CA VAL A 62 -1.08 8.53 -2.03
C VAL A 62 0.44 8.63 -1.88
N VAL A 63 1.04 7.65 -1.20
CA VAL A 63 2.49 7.61 -0.98
C VAL A 63 3.22 6.99 -2.16
N SER A 64 2.65 5.93 -2.72
CA SER A 64 3.15 5.26 -3.91
C SER A 64 2.03 4.48 -4.57
N ARG A 65 2.00 4.49 -5.90
CA ARG A 65 1.33 3.47 -6.71
C ARG A 65 2.30 2.31 -6.93
N MET A 66 1.81 1.09 -6.89
CA MET A 66 2.61 -0.13 -7.04
C MET A 66 1.86 -1.10 -7.94
N ARG A 67 2.42 -1.46 -9.08
CA ARG A 67 1.91 -2.54 -9.91
C ARG A 67 2.53 -3.86 -9.44
N VAL A 68 1.71 -4.84 -9.11
CA VAL A 68 2.19 -6.17 -8.71
C VAL A 68 2.81 -6.86 -9.91
N ILE A 69 4.06 -7.29 -9.78
CA ILE A 69 4.81 -8.05 -10.79
C ILE A 69 4.75 -9.52 -10.45
N ASP A 70 5.07 -9.87 -9.20
CA ASP A 70 5.11 -11.24 -8.70
C ASP A 70 4.82 -11.27 -7.20
N MET A 71 4.22 -12.36 -6.73
CA MET A 71 3.95 -12.62 -5.32
C MET A 71 4.80 -13.76 -4.75
N GLU A 72 5.56 -14.46 -5.59
CA GLU A 72 6.50 -15.49 -5.17
C GLU A 72 7.85 -14.88 -4.77
N ARG A 73 8.63 -15.64 -4.00
CA ARG A 73 10.01 -15.26 -3.66
C ARG A 73 10.88 -15.32 -4.92
N ALA A 74 11.64 -14.27 -5.18
CA ALA A 74 12.60 -14.21 -6.29
C ALA A 74 14.04 -14.09 -5.77
N ASP A 75 15.02 -14.15 -6.67
CA ASP A 75 16.45 -14.06 -6.32
C ASP A 75 16.80 -12.79 -5.53
N CYS A 76 16.14 -11.67 -5.82
CA CYS A 76 16.34 -10.41 -5.10
C CYS A 76 15.91 -10.44 -3.63
N CYS A 77 15.11 -11.45 -3.21
CA CYS A 77 14.80 -11.67 -1.81
C CYS A 77 15.99 -12.25 -1.02
N GLY A 78 16.97 -12.82 -1.72
CA GLY A 78 18.09 -13.58 -1.15
C GLY A 78 17.68 -14.98 -0.65
N THR A 79 18.61 -15.69 -0.03
CA THR A 79 18.38 -17.05 0.49
C THR A 79 17.33 -17.05 1.59
N ALA A 80 16.42 -18.05 1.56
CA ALA A 80 15.45 -18.23 2.63
C ALA A 80 16.17 -18.50 3.97
N PRO A 81 15.69 -17.92 5.08
CA PRO A 81 16.37 -18.08 6.37
C PRO A 81 16.32 -19.54 6.83
N ALA A 82 17.45 -20.05 7.32
CA ALA A 82 17.53 -21.38 7.93
C ALA A 82 16.96 -21.41 9.37
N THR A 83 16.88 -20.25 10.03
CA THR A 83 16.36 -20.10 11.40
C THR A 83 15.47 -18.88 11.50
N TRP A 84 14.60 -18.85 12.52
CA TRP A 84 13.68 -17.73 12.74
C TRP A 84 14.38 -16.42 13.15
N GLN A 85 15.62 -16.48 13.65
CA GLN A 85 16.39 -15.27 13.99
C GLN A 85 17.01 -14.59 12.77
N ALA A 86 17.21 -15.33 11.67
CA ALA A 86 17.80 -14.79 10.47
C ALA A 86 16.79 -13.89 9.73
N PRO A 87 17.24 -12.82 9.05
CA PRO A 87 16.35 -11.97 8.27
C PRO A 87 15.59 -12.78 7.20
N SER A 88 14.27 -12.60 7.13
CA SER A 88 13.43 -13.31 6.15
C SER A 88 13.73 -12.94 4.69
N PHE A 89 14.19 -11.70 4.46
CA PHE A 89 14.44 -11.14 3.13
C PHE A 89 15.74 -10.32 3.13
N PRO A 90 16.92 -10.97 3.22
CA PRO A 90 18.21 -10.27 3.34
C PRO A 90 18.52 -9.35 2.15
N GLY A 91 17.99 -9.63 0.94
CA GLY A 91 18.15 -8.75 -0.22
C GLY A 91 17.27 -7.49 -0.22
N HIS A 92 16.42 -7.31 0.80
CA HIS A 92 15.50 -6.18 0.93
C HIS A 92 15.68 -5.40 2.23
N GLY A 93 16.88 -5.40 2.82
CA GLY A 93 17.18 -4.68 4.07
C GLY A 93 16.80 -3.20 4.01
N ASP A 94 17.09 -2.55 2.88
CA ASP A 94 16.79 -1.14 2.61
C ASP A 94 15.30 -0.78 2.65
N TRP A 95 14.43 -1.78 2.46
CA TRP A 95 12.97 -1.67 2.41
C TRP A 95 12.29 -2.47 3.52
N SER A 96 13.05 -2.94 4.51
CA SER A 96 12.55 -3.82 5.58
C SER A 96 11.41 -3.22 6.39
N MET A 97 11.36 -1.88 6.51
CA MET A 97 10.29 -1.14 7.20
C MET A 97 8.91 -1.31 6.56
N LEU A 98 8.84 -1.80 5.31
CA LEU A 98 7.58 -2.12 4.63
C LEU A 98 6.96 -3.44 5.12
N GLY A 99 7.62 -4.16 6.04
CA GLY A 99 7.05 -5.34 6.69
C GLY A 99 7.86 -6.63 6.54
N ALA A 100 9.13 -6.56 6.11
CA ALA A 100 9.97 -7.76 5.88
C ALA A 100 10.12 -8.67 7.11
N GLY A 101 10.10 -8.09 8.31
CA GLY A 101 10.16 -8.82 9.59
C GLY A 101 8.80 -9.13 10.21
N GLY A 102 7.69 -8.87 9.49
CA GLY A 102 6.34 -9.11 10.01
C GLY A 102 6.03 -10.60 10.15
N CYS A 103 5.12 -10.93 11.06
CA CYS A 103 4.63 -12.31 11.18
C CYS A 103 3.96 -12.74 9.86
N GLY A 104 4.37 -13.91 9.36
CA GLY A 104 3.90 -14.46 8.08
C GLY A 104 4.21 -13.58 6.87
N ALA A 105 5.24 -12.72 6.97
CA ALA A 105 5.59 -11.82 5.89
C ALA A 105 5.95 -12.58 4.61
N SER A 106 5.35 -12.18 3.49
CA SER A 106 5.68 -12.65 2.14
C SER A 106 6.02 -11.45 1.26
N ALA A 107 7.09 -11.57 0.46
CA ALA A 107 7.47 -10.54 -0.50
C ALA A 107 6.42 -10.43 -1.62
N VAL A 108 6.15 -9.20 -2.04
CA VAL A 108 5.38 -8.88 -3.23
C VAL A 108 6.23 -7.96 -4.08
N HIS A 109 6.71 -8.45 -5.21
CA HIS A 109 7.54 -7.69 -6.14
C HIS A 109 6.65 -6.71 -6.91
N VAL A 110 7.10 -5.46 -6.98
CA VAL A 110 6.30 -4.37 -7.55
C VAL A 110 7.12 -3.48 -8.47
N ASP A 111 6.46 -2.96 -9.49
CA ASP A 111 6.91 -1.77 -10.21
C ASP A 111 6.19 -0.56 -9.61
N ALA A 112 6.94 0.24 -8.86
CA ALA A 112 6.39 1.32 -8.06
C ALA A 112 6.77 2.70 -8.58
N THR A 113 5.88 3.66 -8.34
CA THR A 113 6.24 5.07 -8.41
C THR A 113 7.17 5.45 -7.25
N PRO A 114 7.93 6.55 -7.35
CA PRO A 114 8.69 7.07 -6.22
C PRO A 114 7.83 7.30 -4.99
N VAL A 115 8.37 7.06 -3.79
CA VAL A 115 7.74 7.39 -2.51
C VAL A 115 7.63 8.91 -2.37
N ARG A 116 6.40 9.41 -2.18
CA ARG A 116 6.09 10.83 -2.00
C ARG A 116 5.14 11.04 -0.82
N PHE A 117 5.01 12.28 -0.35
CA PHE A 117 4.13 12.61 0.78
C PHE A 117 3.33 13.90 0.55
N ASP A 118 3.25 14.34 -0.69
CA ASP A 118 2.65 15.58 -1.17
C ASP A 118 1.45 15.34 -2.10
N THR A 119 1.26 14.11 -2.61
CA THR A 119 0.06 13.71 -3.37
C THR A 119 -1.15 13.52 -2.46
N ARG A 120 -1.75 14.64 -2.03
CA ARG A 120 -2.99 14.65 -1.25
C ARG A 120 -4.17 14.21 -2.10
N ILE A 121 -5.02 13.34 -1.55
CA ILE A 121 -6.35 13.05 -2.10
C ILE A 121 -7.27 14.24 -1.74
N PRO A 122 -7.84 14.94 -2.74
CA PRO A 122 -8.82 16.00 -2.50
C PRO A 122 -10.01 15.51 -1.67
N GLY A 123 -10.57 16.37 -0.82
CA GLY A 123 -11.60 15.95 0.15
C GLY A 123 -12.92 15.52 -0.49
N ASP A 124 -13.29 16.16 -1.60
CA ASP A 124 -14.41 15.79 -2.46
C ASP A 124 -14.20 14.44 -3.15
N LEU A 125 -12.97 14.17 -3.63
CA LEU A 125 -12.60 12.86 -4.14
C LEU A 125 -12.65 11.82 -3.02
N LEU A 126 -12.06 12.10 -1.86
CA LEU A 126 -12.02 11.18 -0.72
C LEU A 126 -13.43 10.74 -0.28
N ALA A 127 -14.38 11.68 -0.26
CA ALA A 127 -15.78 11.39 0.10
C ALA A 127 -16.47 10.48 -0.94
N THR A 128 -16.05 10.52 -2.20
CA THR A 128 -16.67 9.77 -3.30
C THR A 128 -15.98 8.44 -3.62
N LEU A 129 -14.76 8.21 -3.12
CA LEU A 129 -14.07 6.93 -3.28
C LEU A 129 -14.90 5.79 -2.70
N THR A 130 -14.95 4.68 -3.44
CA THR A 130 -15.65 3.47 -3.05
C THR A 130 -14.78 2.22 -3.17
N TRP A 131 -15.00 1.31 -2.23
CA TRP A 131 -14.39 -0.01 -2.19
C TRP A 131 -15.46 -1.06 -2.39
N ARG A 132 -15.10 -2.16 -3.07
CA ARG A 132 -16.00 -3.27 -3.33
C ARG A 132 -15.54 -4.53 -2.61
N ASN A 133 -16.51 -5.28 -2.10
CA ASN A 133 -16.24 -6.61 -1.55
C ASN A 133 -16.27 -7.69 -2.65
N ARG A 134 -16.00 -8.95 -2.27
CA ARG A 134 -16.05 -10.10 -3.18
C ARG A 134 -17.42 -10.33 -3.85
N ARG A 135 -18.50 -9.81 -3.28
CA ARG A 135 -19.87 -9.85 -3.85
C ARG A 135 -20.19 -8.64 -4.74
N GLY A 136 -19.21 -7.78 -5.02
CA GLY A 136 -19.37 -6.58 -5.86
C GLY A 136 -20.08 -5.41 -5.16
N ARG A 137 -20.46 -5.52 -3.89
CA ARG A 137 -21.13 -4.41 -3.17
C ARG A 137 -20.12 -3.32 -2.86
N THR A 138 -20.41 -2.11 -3.31
CA THR A 138 -19.59 -0.92 -3.07
C THR A 138 -19.96 -0.22 -1.77
N ARG A 139 -18.97 0.42 -1.14
CA ARG A 139 -19.12 1.24 0.06
C ARG A 139 -18.11 2.38 0.05
N ASN A 140 -18.52 3.54 0.52
CA ASN A 140 -17.64 4.67 0.79
C ASN A 140 -16.81 4.43 2.06
N LEU A 141 -15.79 5.28 2.23
CA LEU A 141 -15.00 5.31 3.44
C LEU A 141 -15.84 5.81 4.62
N LYS A 142 -15.66 5.22 5.80
CA LYS A 142 -16.28 5.72 7.03
C LYS A 142 -15.48 6.92 7.58
N TYR A 143 -16.13 7.74 8.39
CA TYR A 143 -15.49 8.83 9.13
C TYR A 143 -14.86 9.92 8.25
N VAL A 144 -15.37 10.09 7.03
CA VAL A 144 -15.08 11.27 6.22
C VAL A 144 -16.04 12.38 6.63
N VAL A 145 -15.49 13.45 7.19
CA VAL A 145 -16.22 14.64 7.65
C VAL A 145 -15.55 15.85 7.02
N ASP A 146 -16.32 16.66 6.30
CA ASP A 146 -15.83 17.85 5.59
C ASP A 146 -14.58 17.60 4.73
N GLY A 147 -14.56 16.46 4.03
CA GLY A 147 -13.45 16.06 3.17
C GLY A 147 -12.17 15.62 3.90
N ARG A 148 -12.25 15.39 5.22
CA ARG A 148 -11.14 14.93 6.07
C ARG A 148 -11.48 13.59 6.71
N LEU A 149 -10.48 12.76 6.95
CA LEU A 149 -10.64 11.46 7.57
C LEU A 149 -10.35 11.54 9.07
N GLU A 150 -11.39 11.50 9.90
CA GLU A 150 -11.24 11.59 11.36
C GLU A 150 -10.66 10.30 11.97
N HIS A 151 -10.96 9.15 11.37
CA HIS A 151 -10.48 7.84 11.81
C HIS A 151 -10.00 6.99 10.64
N SER A 152 -8.74 6.52 10.70
CA SER A 152 -8.13 5.70 9.65
C SER A 152 -8.49 4.22 9.69
N VAL A 153 -9.31 3.78 10.65
CA VAL A 153 -9.63 2.35 10.86
C VAL A 153 -10.25 1.70 9.63
N SER A 154 -11.02 2.43 8.83
CA SER A 154 -11.60 1.91 7.58
C SER A 154 -10.61 1.81 6.42
N LEU A 155 -9.36 2.26 6.60
CA LEU A 155 -8.23 2.04 5.68
C LEU A 155 -7.28 0.94 6.17
N GLN A 156 -7.42 0.46 7.42
CA GLN A 156 -6.55 -0.58 7.98
C GLN A 156 -6.90 -1.95 7.39
N GLY A 157 -6.25 -2.29 6.28
CA GLY A 157 -6.44 -3.56 5.60
C GLY A 157 -5.96 -3.50 4.16
N PHE A 158 -6.33 -4.53 3.39
CA PHE A 158 -6.09 -4.61 1.96
C PHE A 158 -7.45 -4.67 1.26
N TYR A 159 -7.87 -3.55 0.68
CA TYR A 159 -9.23 -3.38 0.17
C TYR A 159 -9.24 -3.09 -1.33
N ARG A 160 -10.16 -3.74 -2.04
CA ARG A 160 -10.35 -3.57 -3.47
C ARG A 160 -11.18 -2.33 -3.77
N LEU A 161 -10.70 -1.49 -4.68
CA LEU A 161 -11.42 -0.32 -5.18
C LEU A 161 -12.52 -0.74 -6.17
N ALA A 162 -13.58 0.06 -6.24
CA ALA A 162 -14.46 0.04 -7.41
C ALA A 162 -13.72 0.62 -8.64
N PRO A 163 -14.04 0.19 -9.87
CA PRO A 163 -13.35 0.64 -11.08
C PRO A 163 -13.24 2.17 -11.19
N ASP A 164 -14.34 2.90 -11.05
CA ASP A 164 -14.33 4.37 -11.16
C ASP A 164 -13.43 5.05 -10.12
N SER A 165 -13.38 4.48 -8.90
CA SER A 165 -12.50 4.96 -7.83
C SER A 165 -11.04 4.61 -8.09
N ALA A 166 -10.77 3.48 -8.73
CA ALA A 166 -9.43 3.11 -9.19
C ALA A 166 -8.94 4.09 -10.26
N ASP A 167 -9.78 4.39 -11.25
CA ASP A 167 -9.44 5.34 -12.32
C ASP A 167 -9.22 6.75 -11.77
N ALA A 168 -10.00 7.17 -10.78
CA ALA A 168 -9.82 8.46 -10.13
C ALA A 168 -8.48 8.55 -9.37
N LEU A 169 -8.08 7.49 -8.65
CA LEU A 169 -6.77 7.44 -7.99
C LEU A 169 -5.61 7.31 -8.99
N ALA A 170 -5.79 6.62 -10.11
CA ALA A 170 -4.79 6.54 -11.16
C ALA A 170 -4.48 7.93 -11.72
N ARG A 171 -5.51 8.69 -12.11
CA ARG A 171 -5.37 10.08 -12.59
C ARG A 171 -4.71 10.99 -11.55
N LEU A 172 -5.02 10.80 -10.27
CA LEU A 172 -4.40 11.56 -9.19
C LEU A 172 -2.90 11.22 -9.04
N ALA A 173 -2.55 9.94 -9.10
CA ALA A 173 -1.16 9.49 -8.97
C ALA A 173 -0.29 9.87 -10.17
N GLU A 174 -0.88 10.00 -11.36
CA GLU A 174 -0.21 10.42 -12.59
C GLU A 174 -0.04 11.94 -12.71
N SER A 175 -0.97 12.72 -12.13
CA SER A 175 -0.91 14.19 -12.15
C SER A 175 0.01 14.78 -11.08
N ALA A 176 0.49 13.97 -10.14
CA ALA A 176 1.48 14.38 -9.17
C ALA A 176 2.86 14.58 -9.84
N PRO A 177 3.49 15.76 -9.68
CA PRO A 177 4.75 16.12 -10.34
C PRO A 177 5.90 15.16 -9.99
#